data_AF-A0A7F8R423-F1
#
_entry.id   AF-A0A7F8R423-F1
#
_cell.length_a   1.000
_cell.length_b   1.000
_cell.length_c   1.000
_cell.angle_alpha   90.00
_cell.angle_beta   90.00
_cell.angle_gamma   90.00
#
_symmetry.space_group_name_H-M   'P 1'
#
loop_
_entity.id
_entity.type
_entity.pdbx_description
1 polymer ?
#
loop_
_entity_poly.entity_id
_entity_poly.type
_entity_poly.pdbx_seq_one_letter_code
_entity_poly.pdbx_strand_id
1 'polypeptide(L)'
;MGDRSVYKEITSVVIPVRNIIIHPQLSVVGTVQKDLALLQLLYPVNFTVTIQPVCIPQKTFRVEAGTTCWVTGWGRKEEYGEGYSPSADSAMILASPEAPSPPGPPESPRMPISTAAIALLTLTVKSSQTTVFGTFSPQVSRPGCGQRSMRIAGGMPAAERKWPWQVSLRINDRHICGGSLIASRWVLTAAHCIISHEEYTVRLGDKLGHSHSETMLVVPVEDIICHRFYDDRTLRHDVALVLLAFSVNYSSYIQPVCLPERSLHVESGTKCWVTGWGQLAGETGYKENTSIPVCGRPWWSEDLDVTRHWPWEVSLRLENEHVCGGALIDLNWVVTAAHCIQGTKEYSVILGTSKLKPLQAALIPVKDIVMHPKFWGRTFIMGDVALLQLHSPATFSKYVQPICLPEPSYNLKVGTQCWVTGWGQVKQRFSVNSTLTAELQEAEVFIMDNKKCDQIYRKKSPIPHLVPLVLGDMICATNYGENLCSGDSGGPLACEVEGTWILAGVLSWEKACAKAENPGVYTRVTKYSKWIKKQISSGALSGPQTSAWFLLLFWLLQPQLDP
;
A
#
# COMPACT_ATOMS: atom_id res chain seq x y z
N MET A 1 -21.39 26.41 0.83
CA MET A 1 -22.51 27.05 0.10
C MET A 1 -22.38 28.55 0.23
N GLY A 2 -22.69 29.32 -0.82
CA GLY A 2 -22.78 30.79 -0.75
C GLY A 2 -21.49 31.59 -0.99
N ASP A 3 -20.42 30.97 -1.47
CA ASP A 3 -19.13 31.65 -1.68
C ASP A 3 -18.68 31.55 -3.15
N ARG A 4 -17.99 32.60 -3.62
CA ARG A 4 -17.37 32.74 -4.96
C ARG A 4 -15.91 32.29 -4.98
N SER A 5 -15.35 31.81 -3.86
CA SER A 5 -14.02 31.21 -3.74
C SER A 5 -14.04 29.98 -2.82
N VAL A 6 -13.52 28.83 -3.28
CA VAL A 6 -13.35 27.64 -2.41
C VAL A 6 -12.10 27.75 -1.51
N TYR A 7 -11.23 28.73 -1.76
CA TYR A 7 -9.88 28.75 -1.17
C TYR A 7 -9.53 30.01 -0.38
N LYS A 8 -10.25 31.12 -0.57
CA LYS A 8 -9.77 32.44 -0.10
C LYS A 8 -10.73 33.25 0.75
N GLU A 9 -12.04 33.00 0.72
CA GLU A 9 -13.03 33.81 1.45
C GLU A 9 -13.83 32.96 2.43
N ILE A 10 -14.21 33.55 3.57
CA ILE A 10 -14.82 32.89 4.74
C ILE A 10 -16.30 33.30 4.85
N THR A 11 -17.00 33.40 3.73
CA THR A 11 -18.46 33.65 3.73
C THR A 11 -19.26 32.37 3.49
N SER A 12 -18.56 31.26 3.23
CA SER A 12 -19.16 29.96 2.96
C SER A 12 -19.78 29.33 4.21
N VAL A 13 -21.02 28.87 4.08
CA VAL A 13 -21.63 27.96 5.05
C VAL A 13 -21.25 26.52 4.68
N VAL A 14 -20.61 25.81 5.61
CA VAL A 14 -20.19 24.41 5.46
C VAL A 14 -21.16 23.54 6.25
N ILE A 15 -21.81 22.59 5.58
CA ILE A 15 -22.77 21.68 6.21
C ILE A 15 -22.42 20.26 5.81
N PRO A 16 -22.25 19.35 6.78
CA PRO A 16 -22.05 17.93 6.47
C PRO A 16 -23.22 17.36 5.68
N VAL A 17 -22.92 16.45 4.77
CA VAL A 17 -23.95 15.70 4.04
C VAL A 17 -24.30 14.46 4.87
N ARG A 18 -25.57 14.31 5.23
CA ARG A 18 -26.11 13.16 5.94
C ARG A 18 -26.23 11.93 5.04
N ASN A 19 -26.68 12.13 3.81
CA ASN A 19 -26.90 11.04 2.86
C ASN A 19 -26.70 11.51 1.41
N ILE A 20 -26.26 10.60 0.55
CA ILE A 20 -26.07 10.83 -0.88
C ILE A 20 -26.96 9.83 -1.63
N ILE A 21 -27.92 10.34 -2.39
CA ILE A 21 -28.85 9.53 -3.16
C ILE A 21 -28.51 9.70 -4.64
N ILE A 22 -27.85 8.70 -5.22
CA ILE A 22 -27.49 8.67 -6.63
C ILE A 22 -28.69 8.18 -7.44
N HIS A 23 -28.89 8.74 -8.64
CA HIS A 23 -29.95 8.26 -9.54
C HIS A 23 -29.79 6.75 -9.81
N PRO A 24 -30.81 5.92 -9.57
CA PRO A 24 -30.68 4.46 -9.57
C PRO A 24 -30.34 3.85 -10.94
N GLN A 25 -30.53 4.63 -12.01
CA GLN A 25 -30.22 4.24 -13.39
C GLN A 25 -28.99 4.96 -13.95
N LEU A 26 -28.06 5.40 -13.09
CA LEU A 26 -26.80 5.99 -13.53
C LEU A 26 -26.06 4.99 -14.43
N SER A 27 -25.74 5.42 -15.65
CA SER A 27 -24.89 4.66 -16.56
C SER A 27 -23.65 5.48 -16.90
N VAL A 28 -22.49 4.85 -16.70
CA VAL A 28 -21.16 5.37 -17.07
C VAL A 28 -20.53 4.57 -18.20
N VAL A 29 -21.27 3.59 -18.77
CA VAL A 29 -20.81 2.74 -19.87
C VAL A 29 -21.30 3.35 -21.18
N GLY A 30 -20.36 3.81 -22.03
CA GLY A 30 -20.66 4.47 -23.30
C GLY A 30 -20.90 5.97 -23.13
N THR A 31 -22.16 6.41 -23.12
CA THR A 31 -22.53 7.81 -22.84
C THR A 31 -22.99 7.95 -21.40
N VAL A 32 -22.57 9.01 -20.73
CA VAL A 32 -23.01 9.32 -19.36
C VAL A 32 -24.51 9.63 -19.39
N GLN A 33 -25.30 8.79 -18.74
CA GLN A 33 -26.75 8.94 -18.70
C GLN A 33 -27.23 8.96 -17.26
N LYS A 34 -28.19 9.86 -16.98
CA LYS A 34 -28.83 10.02 -15.67
C LYS A 34 -27.83 10.34 -14.54
N ASP A 35 -26.86 11.19 -14.85
CA ASP A 35 -25.86 11.70 -13.92
C ASP A 35 -26.44 12.79 -13.01
N LEU A 36 -27.14 12.34 -11.97
CA LEU A 36 -27.78 13.19 -10.98
C LEU A 36 -27.66 12.54 -9.60
N ALA A 37 -27.31 13.33 -8.58
CA ALA A 37 -27.34 12.90 -7.19
C ALA A 37 -27.98 13.98 -6.31
N LEU A 38 -28.74 13.55 -5.30
CA LEU A 38 -29.30 14.40 -4.25
C LEU A 38 -28.46 14.26 -2.99
N LEU A 39 -27.99 15.39 -2.46
CA LEU A 39 -27.26 15.45 -1.20
C LEU A 39 -28.23 15.90 -0.10
N GLN A 40 -28.54 15.00 0.83
CA GLN A 40 -29.33 15.34 2.02
C GLN A 40 -28.39 15.94 3.06
N LEU A 41 -28.60 17.22 3.40
CA LEU A 41 -27.78 17.90 4.40
C LEU A 41 -28.10 17.41 5.82
N LEU A 42 -27.10 17.41 6.70
CA LEU A 42 -27.26 17.03 8.10
C LEU A 42 -28.11 18.03 8.89
N TYR A 43 -27.99 19.32 8.56
CA TYR A 43 -28.79 20.39 9.14
C TYR A 43 -29.39 21.26 8.02
N PRO A 44 -30.59 21.84 8.23
CA PRO A 44 -31.16 22.77 7.26
C PRO A 44 -30.30 24.04 7.15
N VAL A 45 -30.32 24.67 5.97
CA VAL A 45 -29.59 25.92 5.70
C VAL A 45 -30.57 27.08 5.72
N ASN A 46 -30.24 28.15 6.43
CA ASN A 46 -30.99 29.39 6.31
C ASN A 46 -30.63 30.06 4.97
N PHE A 47 -31.64 30.48 4.22
CA PHE A 47 -31.41 31.24 3.00
C PHE A 47 -30.94 32.65 3.34
N THR A 48 -29.93 33.11 2.60
CA THR A 48 -29.29 34.42 2.75
C THR A 48 -29.19 35.10 1.39
N VAL A 49 -28.72 36.35 1.35
CA VAL A 49 -28.45 37.04 0.08
C VAL A 49 -27.41 36.32 -0.80
N THR A 50 -26.59 35.44 -0.23
CA THR A 50 -25.60 34.64 -0.95
C THR A 50 -25.98 33.16 -1.11
N ILE A 51 -26.98 32.67 -0.35
CA ILE A 51 -27.45 31.28 -0.38
C ILE A 51 -28.94 31.26 -0.72
N GLN A 52 -29.25 30.99 -1.97
CA GLN A 52 -30.62 30.86 -2.47
C GLN A 52 -30.80 29.51 -3.17
N PRO A 53 -31.98 28.87 -3.05
CA PRO A 53 -32.27 27.63 -3.76
C PRO A 53 -32.50 27.90 -5.26
N VAL A 54 -32.15 26.91 -6.09
CA VAL A 54 -32.53 26.90 -7.51
C VAL A 54 -33.82 26.10 -7.66
N CYS A 55 -34.79 26.64 -8.39
CA CYS A 55 -36.05 25.97 -8.64
C CYS A 55 -35.84 24.74 -9.53
N ILE A 56 -36.41 23.59 -9.13
CA ILE A 56 -36.47 22.40 -9.98
C ILE A 56 -37.71 22.53 -10.88
N PRO A 57 -37.55 22.54 -12.21
CA PRO A 57 -38.68 22.70 -13.11
C PRO A 57 -39.61 21.49 -13.06
N GLN A 58 -40.89 21.70 -13.38
CA GLN A 58 -41.84 20.60 -13.50
C GLN A 58 -41.43 19.66 -14.64
N LYS A 59 -41.84 18.39 -14.55
CA LYS A 59 -41.51 17.34 -15.53
C LYS A 59 -41.86 17.71 -16.99
N THR A 60 -42.87 18.56 -17.18
CA THR A 60 -43.36 19.00 -18.49
C THR A 60 -42.64 20.23 -19.04
N PHE A 61 -41.82 20.90 -18.22
CA PHE A 61 -41.07 22.07 -18.63
C PHE A 61 -40.01 21.69 -19.65
N ARG A 62 -40.00 22.40 -20.78
CA ARG A 62 -39.02 22.21 -21.86
C ARG A 62 -38.29 23.53 -22.09
N VAL A 63 -36.97 23.44 -22.21
CA VAL A 63 -36.13 24.56 -22.59
C VAL A 63 -36.04 24.57 -24.11
N GLU A 64 -36.38 25.70 -24.75
CA GLU A 64 -36.33 25.82 -26.20
C GLU A 64 -34.88 25.81 -26.71
N ALA A 65 -34.67 25.22 -27.88
CA ALA A 65 -33.36 25.22 -28.51
C ALA A 65 -32.91 26.66 -28.81
N GLY A 66 -31.68 27.00 -28.43
CA GLY A 66 -31.16 28.37 -28.52
C GLY A 66 -31.31 29.20 -27.24
N THR A 67 -31.95 28.67 -26.19
CA THR A 67 -31.98 29.33 -24.87
C THR A 67 -30.56 29.46 -24.31
N THR A 68 -30.21 30.66 -23.85
CA THR A 68 -28.94 30.89 -23.16
C THR A 68 -29.01 30.32 -21.75
N CYS A 69 -28.09 29.40 -21.43
CA CYS A 69 -27.99 28.74 -20.13
C CYS A 69 -26.67 29.12 -19.45
N TRP A 70 -26.70 29.29 -18.13
CA TRP A 70 -25.50 29.49 -17.32
C TRP A 70 -25.12 28.19 -16.63
N VAL A 71 -23.83 27.86 -16.64
CA VAL A 71 -23.26 26.70 -15.94
C VAL A 71 -22.38 27.20 -14.80
N THR A 72 -22.63 26.72 -13.60
CA THR A 72 -21.84 27.05 -12.41
C THR A 72 -21.21 25.79 -11.85
N GLY A 73 -19.90 25.80 -11.58
CA GLY A 73 -19.20 24.65 -11.03
C GLY A 73 -17.75 24.98 -10.68
N TRP A 74 -17.15 24.12 -9.85
CA TRP A 74 -15.76 24.21 -9.44
C TRP A 74 -14.98 23.06 -10.11
N GLY A 75 -14.19 23.36 -11.13
CA GLY A 75 -13.48 22.37 -11.94
C GLY A 75 -12.13 22.87 -12.46
N ARG A 76 -11.28 21.96 -12.97
CA ARG A 76 -10.01 22.34 -13.61
C ARG A 76 -10.29 23.06 -14.92
N LYS A 77 -9.55 24.14 -15.21
CA LYS A 77 -9.68 24.90 -16.47
C LYS A 77 -9.07 24.19 -17.69
N GLU A 78 -8.33 23.10 -17.48
CA GLU A 78 -7.43 22.48 -18.46
C GLU A 78 -8.08 21.37 -19.32
N GLU A 79 -9.40 21.14 -19.22
CA GLU A 79 -10.10 20.08 -19.97
C GLU A 79 -10.80 20.55 -21.26
N TYR A 80 -10.57 21.78 -21.70
CA TYR A 80 -10.92 22.23 -23.05
C TYR A 80 -9.65 22.45 -23.87
N GLY A 81 -9.57 21.76 -25.02
CA GLY A 81 -8.39 21.72 -25.88
C GLY A 81 -7.84 23.10 -26.25
N GLU A 82 -6.53 23.12 -26.52
CA GLU A 82 -5.78 24.27 -27.01
C GLU A 82 -6.55 24.99 -28.13
N GLY A 83 -7.01 26.21 -27.85
CA GLY A 83 -7.70 27.04 -28.85
C GLY A 83 -8.51 28.22 -28.34
N TYR A 84 -8.82 28.34 -27.05
CA TYR A 84 -9.58 29.49 -26.53
C TYR A 84 -8.87 30.13 -25.34
N SER A 85 -8.11 31.20 -25.60
CA SER A 85 -7.73 32.16 -24.56
C SER A 85 -8.93 33.07 -24.33
N PRO A 86 -9.55 33.11 -23.14
CA PRO A 86 -10.46 34.20 -22.83
C PRO A 86 -9.64 35.48 -22.79
N SER A 87 -9.99 36.46 -23.62
CA SER A 87 -9.48 37.82 -23.49
C SER A 87 -9.66 38.29 -22.04
N ALA A 88 -8.73 39.13 -21.58
CA ALA A 88 -8.75 39.73 -20.25
C ALA A 88 -10.00 40.62 -19.98
N ASP A 89 -10.91 40.75 -20.95
CA ASP A 89 -12.15 41.51 -20.86
C ASP A 89 -13.38 40.71 -20.37
N SER A 90 -13.27 39.41 -20.13
CA SER A 90 -14.38 38.60 -19.57
C SER A 90 -14.43 38.58 -18.04
N ALA A 91 -13.62 39.41 -17.36
CA ALA A 91 -13.86 39.74 -15.96
C ALA A 91 -15.07 40.67 -15.88
N MET A 92 -16.28 40.12 -15.93
CA MET A 92 -17.47 40.92 -15.66
C MET A 92 -17.48 41.34 -14.19
N ILE A 93 -17.13 42.62 -13.99
CA ILE A 93 -17.65 43.47 -12.95
C ILE A 93 -19.17 43.43 -13.06
N LEU A 94 -19.82 42.63 -12.24
CA LEU A 94 -21.25 42.78 -11.99
C LEU A 94 -21.41 43.73 -10.81
N ALA A 95 -21.80 44.96 -11.16
CA ALA A 95 -22.35 45.94 -10.24
C ALA A 95 -23.54 45.34 -9.48
N SER A 96 -23.59 45.60 -8.17
CA SER A 96 -24.72 45.30 -7.31
C SER A 96 -25.98 46.02 -7.82
N PRO A 97 -27.14 45.35 -7.96
CA PRO A 97 -28.41 46.03 -7.91
C PRO A 97 -28.68 46.42 -6.45
N GLU A 98 -28.84 47.72 -6.19
CA GLU A 98 -29.36 48.22 -4.93
C GLU A 98 -30.77 47.65 -4.66
N ALA A 99 -31.00 47.20 -3.44
CA ALA A 99 -32.31 46.94 -2.88
C ALA A 99 -32.38 47.54 -1.45
N PRO A 100 -33.57 47.98 -1.01
CA PRO A 100 -33.78 49.24 -0.31
C PRO A 100 -33.47 49.22 1.18
N SER A 101 -33.17 50.41 1.71
CA SER A 101 -32.84 50.69 3.11
C SER A 101 -34.05 50.62 4.06
N PRO A 102 -33.93 49.94 5.22
CA PRO A 102 -34.86 50.09 6.35
C PRO A 102 -34.36 51.15 7.36
N PRO A 103 -35.27 51.68 8.20
CA PRO A 103 -35.10 52.96 8.90
C PRO A 103 -34.12 52.92 10.09
N GLY A 104 -33.58 54.09 10.41
CA GLY A 104 -32.63 54.37 11.48
C GLY A 104 -33.20 54.32 12.92
N PRO A 105 -32.37 54.68 13.92
CA PRO A 105 -32.27 54.02 15.23
C PRO A 105 -32.98 54.78 16.38
N PRO A 106 -32.90 54.26 17.61
CA PRO A 106 -32.68 55.13 18.77
C PRO A 106 -31.36 54.85 19.50
N GLU A 107 -30.92 55.89 20.20
CA GLU A 107 -29.57 56.22 20.64
C GLU A 107 -29.10 55.65 22.01
N SER A 108 -27.78 55.40 22.09
CA SER A 108 -26.83 55.72 23.20
C SER A 108 -26.97 54.98 24.56
N PRO A 109 -25.96 55.05 25.48
CA PRO A 109 -24.73 55.85 25.46
C PRO A 109 -23.40 55.12 25.75
N ARG A 110 -22.34 55.88 25.45
CA ARG A 110 -20.90 55.64 25.60
C ARG A 110 -20.42 55.75 27.05
N MET A 111 -19.24 55.18 27.35
CA MET A 111 -18.05 55.79 28.01
C MET A 111 -17.03 54.70 28.44
N PRO A 112 -15.76 55.02 28.78
CA PRO A 112 -14.74 55.70 27.98
C PRO A 112 -13.40 54.93 27.94
N ILE A 113 -12.47 55.44 27.12
CA ILE A 113 -11.10 54.97 26.86
C ILE A 113 -10.15 55.46 27.96
N SER A 114 -9.13 54.67 28.31
CA SER A 114 -7.92 55.14 29.01
C SER A 114 -6.67 54.76 28.23
N THR A 115 -5.89 55.79 27.90
CA THR A 115 -4.58 55.76 27.23
C THR A 115 -3.45 55.67 28.25
N ALA A 116 -2.43 54.85 27.97
CA ALA A 116 -1.09 55.06 28.51
C ALA A 116 -0.01 54.58 27.51
N ALA A 117 0.82 55.53 27.10
CA ALA A 117 2.09 55.31 26.39
C ALA A 117 3.22 55.05 27.40
N ILE A 118 4.31 54.39 26.98
CA ILE A 118 5.70 54.46 27.50
C ILE A 118 6.55 53.57 26.53
N ALA A 119 7.31 54.16 25.60
CA ALA A 119 8.71 54.61 25.67
C ALA A 119 9.72 53.55 25.19
N LEU A 120 10.37 53.84 24.06
CA LEU A 120 11.54 53.12 23.54
C LEU A 120 12.79 53.52 24.35
N LEU A 121 13.55 52.54 24.82
CA LEU A 121 14.95 52.73 25.23
C LEU A 121 15.88 51.95 24.30
N THR A 122 16.71 52.70 23.58
CA THR A 122 17.91 52.25 22.88
C THR A 122 19.06 52.08 23.87
N LEU A 123 19.71 50.92 23.87
CA LEU A 123 20.98 50.70 24.58
C LEU A 123 22.03 50.16 23.61
N THR A 124 23.08 50.97 23.45
CA THR A 124 24.35 50.69 22.79
C THR A 124 25.21 49.74 23.64
N VAL A 125 25.82 48.72 23.03
CA VAL A 125 26.87 47.91 23.66
C VAL A 125 28.14 47.92 22.80
N LYS A 126 29.27 48.14 23.49
CA LYS A 126 30.63 48.33 22.97
C LYS A 126 31.22 47.05 22.35
N SER A 127 32.06 47.29 21.35
CA SER A 127 32.96 46.34 20.70
C SER A 127 34.14 45.94 21.60
N SER A 128 34.51 44.65 21.56
CA SER A 128 35.85 44.13 21.83
C SER A 128 36.08 42.85 21.01
N GLN A 129 37.14 42.88 20.19
CA GLN A 129 37.77 41.73 19.49
C GLN A 129 38.43 40.83 20.55
N THR A 130 38.57 39.50 20.48
CA THR A 130 39.21 38.58 19.50
C THR A 130 39.02 37.19 20.16
N THR A 131 38.78 36.03 19.54
CA THR A 131 39.59 35.24 18.59
C THR A 131 38.78 34.01 18.13
N VAL A 132 38.84 33.76 16.83
CA VAL A 132 38.63 32.55 16.01
C VAL A 132 38.36 31.22 16.73
N PHE A 133 37.27 30.52 16.35
CA PHE A 133 37.23 29.13 15.85
C PHE A 133 35.84 28.77 15.29
N GLY A 134 35.78 28.35 14.03
CA GLY A 134 34.76 27.49 13.39
C GLY A 134 33.28 27.88 13.50
N THR A 135 32.70 28.42 12.43
CA THR A 135 31.25 28.51 12.24
C THR A 135 30.63 27.13 12.06
N PHE A 136 30.24 26.49 13.17
CA PHE A 136 29.10 25.58 13.20
C PHE A 136 27.87 26.40 13.56
N SER A 137 26.93 26.53 12.62
CA SER A 137 25.60 27.07 12.92
C SER A 137 24.88 26.11 13.90
N PRO A 138 24.44 26.57 15.07
CA PRO A 138 23.57 25.77 15.93
C PRO A 138 22.15 25.84 15.35
N GLN A 139 21.68 24.71 14.82
CA GLN A 139 20.25 24.50 14.64
C GLN A 139 19.61 24.51 16.04
N VAL A 140 18.68 25.45 16.23
CA VAL A 140 17.94 25.70 17.46
C VAL A 140 17.04 24.50 17.73
N SER A 141 17.52 23.55 18.54
CA SER A 141 16.63 22.59 19.19
C SER A 141 15.85 23.34 20.28
N ARG A 142 14.53 23.44 20.10
CA ARG A 142 13.64 23.90 21.17
C ARG A 142 13.88 23.02 22.41
N PRO A 143 14.08 23.58 23.61
CA PRO A 143 14.32 22.78 24.80
C PRO A 143 13.04 22.03 25.16
N GLY A 144 13.02 20.69 25.01
CA GLY A 144 11.97 19.84 25.57
C GLY A 144 11.36 18.74 24.70
N CYS A 145 11.77 18.55 23.44
CA CYS A 145 11.35 17.39 22.64
C CYS A 145 12.53 16.46 22.32
N GLY A 146 12.26 15.15 22.21
CA GLY A 146 13.23 14.18 21.68
C GLY A 146 14.52 13.96 22.48
N GLN A 147 14.64 14.45 23.72
CA GLN A 147 15.81 14.19 24.56
C GLN A 147 15.80 12.74 25.08
N ARG A 148 16.90 12.01 24.83
CA ARG A 148 17.09 10.60 25.21
C ARG A 148 18.35 10.44 26.05
N SER A 149 18.27 9.59 27.08
CA SER A 149 19.44 8.99 27.75
C SER A 149 19.65 7.57 27.18
N MET A 150 20.84 7.25 26.64
CA MET A 150 21.17 6.00 25.90
C MET A 150 21.59 4.83 26.84
N ARG A 151 21.52 3.52 26.50
CA ARG A 151 22.11 2.78 25.35
C ARG A 151 21.49 1.35 25.08
N ILE A 152 21.51 0.93 23.79
CA ILE A 152 21.48 -0.41 23.08
C ILE A 152 20.18 -1.29 23.00
N ALA A 153 20.16 -2.24 22.03
CA ALA A 153 19.13 -2.70 21.08
C ALA A 153 19.00 -4.23 20.93
N GLY A 154 17.95 -4.70 20.22
CA GLY A 154 17.56 -6.11 20.02
C GLY A 154 16.23 -6.38 20.71
N GLY A 155 15.14 -6.58 19.97
CA GLY A 155 13.76 -6.47 20.49
C GLY A 155 13.46 -7.30 21.74
N MET A 156 13.13 -6.60 22.83
CA MET A 156 12.75 -7.09 24.17
C MET A 156 11.84 -6.01 24.80
N PRO A 157 11.08 -6.27 25.90
CA PRO A 157 10.34 -5.23 26.60
C PRO A 157 11.19 -3.96 26.77
N ALA A 158 10.67 -2.81 26.33
CA ALA A 158 11.41 -1.57 26.41
C ALA A 158 11.68 -1.23 27.88
N ALA A 159 12.94 -0.90 28.21
CA ALA A 159 13.27 -0.38 29.54
C ALA A 159 12.37 0.81 29.88
N GLU A 160 12.03 0.94 31.16
CA GLU A 160 11.18 2.03 31.65
C GLU A 160 11.70 3.40 31.17
N ARG A 161 10.80 4.31 30.76
CA ARG A 161 11.11 5.67 30.27
C ARG A 161 11.85 5.75 28.92
N LYS A 162 12.08 4.62 28.24
CA LYS A 162 12.84 4.63 26.97
C LYS A 162 12.14 5.40 25.85
N TRP A 163 10.80 5.51 25.91
CA TRP A 163 9.96 6.08 24.85
C TRP A 163 8.81 6.94 25.41
N PRO A 164 9.12 8.10 26.04
CA PRO A 164 8.14 8.88 26.81
C PRO A 164 7.08 9.59 25.94
N TRP A 165 7.21 9.56 24.62
CA TRP A 165 6.22 10.06 23.66
C TRP A 165 5.23 9.00 23.19
N GLN A 166 5.46 7.72 23.50
CA GLN A 166 4.58 6.65 23.04
C GLN A 166 3.22 6.76 23.74
N VAL A 167 2.13 6.77 22.95
CA VAL A 167 0.76 6.81 23.48
C VAL A 167 -0.10 5.68 22.93
N SER A 168 -1.08 5.26 23.73
CA SER A 168 -2.10 4.27 23.36
C SER A 168 -3.41 4.99 23.12
N LEU A 169 -3.89 5.00 21.87
CA LEU A 169 -5.24 5.43 21.50
C LEU A 169 -6.23 4.28 21.78
N ARG A 170 -7.33 4.59 22.46
CA ARG A 170 -8.28 3.61 23.00
C ARG A 170 -9.72 3.97 22.69
N ILE A 171 -10.56 2.94 22.56
CA ILE A 171 -12.03 3.02 22.53
C ILE A 171 -12.54 2.08 23.61
N ASN A 172 -13.48 2.51 24.46
CA ASN A 172 -14.02 1.71 25.56
C ASN A 172 -12.92 1.05 26.42
N ASP A 173 -11.90 1.82 26.78
CA ASP A 173 -10.70 1.35 27.51
C ASP A 173 -9.94 0.18 26.87
N ARG A 174 -10.15 -0.11 25.58
CA ARG A 174 -9.38 -1.09 24.80
C ARG A 174 -8.36 -0.38 23.91
N HIS A 175 -7.12 -0.86 23.89
CA HIS A 175 -6.10 -0.37 22.95
C HIS A 175 -6.53 -0.64 21.50
N ILE A 176 -6.55 0.40 20.68
CA ILE A 176 -6.89 0.33 19.25
C ILE A 176 -5.66 0.60 18.40
N CYS A 177 -4.94 1.68 18.69
CA CYS A 177 -3.77 2.08 17.93
C CYS A 177 -2.70 2.75 18.80
N GLY A 178 -1.48 2.78 18.29
CA GLY A 178 -0.40 3.61 18.81
C GLY A 178 -0.47 5.04 18.28
N GLY A 179 0.18 5.96 18.99
CA GLY A 179 0.45 7.31 18.52
C GLY A 179 1.72 7.86 19.18
N SER A 180 2.08 9.08 18.79
CA SER A 180 3.16 9.83 19.40
C SER A 180 2.67 11.18 19.92
N LEU A 181 2.97 11.51 21.18
CA LEU A 181 2.78 12.86 21.70
C LEU A 181 3.76 13.81 20.99
N ILE A 182 3.24 14.82 20.31
CA ILE A 182 4.05 15.82 19.55
C ILE A 182 4.00 17.21 20.19
N ALA A 183 3.00 17.48 21.04
CA ALA A 183 2.92 18.65 21.90
C ALA A 183 2.02 18.34 23.11
N SER A 184 1.93 19.25 24.08
CA SER A 184 1.20 19.01 25.36
C SER A 184 -0.28 18.67 25.19
N ARG A 185 -0.90 18.99 24.05
CA ARG A 185 -2.29 18.62 23.72
C ARG A 185 -2.44 17.86 22.41
N TRP A 186 -1.34 17.51 21.74
CA TRP A 186 -1.40 16.98 20.38
C TRP A 186 -0.70 15.65 20.28
N VAL A 187 -1.42 14.67 19.75
CA VAL A 187 -0.93 13.34 19.40
C VAL A 187 -1.00 13.17 17.89
N LEU A 188 0.06 12.62 17.31
CA LEU A 188 0.09 12.18 15.92
C LEU A 188 -0.18 10.67 15.87
N THR A 189 -1.09 10.25 15.00
CA THR A 189 -1.42 8.83 14.75
C THR A 189 -1.74 8.61 13.27
N ALA A 190 -2.08 7.40 12.88
CA ALA A 190 -2.52 7.08 11.53
C ALA A 190 -4.02 7.40 11.36
N ALA A 191 -4.41 7.86 10.17
CA ALA A 191 -5.81 8.19 9.90
C ALA A 191 -6.69 6.93 9.82
N HIS A 192 -6.14 5.80 9.39
CA HIS A 192 -6.87 4.52 9.35
C HIS A 192 -7.23 3.98 10.74
N CYS A 193 -6.63 4.51 11.82
CA CYS A 193 -6.98 4.18 13.19
C CYS A 193 -8.27 4.85 13.66
N ILE A 194 -8.78 5.83 12.90
CA ILE A 194 -9.90 6.68 13.28
C ILE A 194 -11.19 6.12 12.66
N ILE A 195 -12.08 5.67 13.52
CA ILE A 195 -13.37 5.10 13.23
C ILE A 195 -14.41 6.19 13.51
N SER A 196 -15.23 6.50 12.52
CA SER A 196 -16.27 7.52 12.65
C SER A 196 -17.26 7.15 13.76
N HIS A 197 -17.62 8.11 14.61
CA HIS A 197 -18.59 8.02 15.72
C HIS A 197 -18.13 7.35 17.02
N GLU A 198 -16.84 7.06 17.20
CA GLU A 198 -16.33 6.50 18.46
C GLU A 198 -15.75 7.59 19.39
N GLU A 199 -15.89 7.38 20.70
CA GLU A 199 -15.22 8.21 21.71
C GLU A 199 -13.84 7.65 22.03
N TYR A 200 -12.83 8.50 21.84
CA TYR A 200 -11.43 8.11 22.02
C TYR A 200 -10.86 8.61 23.35
N THR A 201 -10.02 7.79 23.97
CA THR A 201 -9.12 8.21 25.04
C THR A 201 -7.67 7.91 24.69
N VAL A 202 -6.76 8.74 25.19
CA VAL A 202 -5.31 8.56 25.02
C VAL A 202 -4.69 8.23 26.36
N ARG A 203 -4.00 7.09 26.43
CA ARG A 203 -3.23 6.65 27.60
C ARG A 203 -1.74 6.92 27.38
N LEU A 204 -1.09 7.55 28.37
CA LEU A 204 0.33 7.92 28.40
C LEU A 204 0.99 7.46 29.72
N GLY A 205 2.32 7.31 29.72
CA GLY A 205 3.10 7.00 30.93
C GLY A 205 2.94 5.58 31.49
N ASP A 206 2.35 4.67 30.71
CA ASP A 206 2.01 3.30 31.11
C ASP A 206 3.16 2.29 30.91
N LYS A 207 3.30 1.35 31.84
CA LYS A 207 4.40 0.36 31.88
C LYS A 207 4.02 -1.02 31.33
N LEU A 208 2.79 -1.46 31.55
CA LEU A 208 2.26 -2.78 31.18
C LEU A 208 0.75 -2.59 30.94
N GLY A 209 0.23 -3.00 29.78
CA GLY A 209 -1.15 -2.72 29.37
C GLY A 209 -2.28 -3.26 30.26
N HIS A 210 -1.98 -3.83 31.44
CA HIS A 210 -2.92 -4.52 32.33
C HIS A 210 -2.79 -4.24 33.84
N SER A 211 -2.12 -3.18 34.32
CA SER A 211 -2.22 -2.81 35.74
C SER A 211 -2.26 -1.30 35.98
N HIS A 212 -3.05 -0.89 36.99
CA HIS A 212 -3.11 0.50 37.47
C HIS A 212 -1.72 0.91 38.00
N SER A 213 -1.01 1.74 37.22
CA SER A 213 0.27 2.33 37.60
C SER A 213 0.06 3.79 38.00
N GLU A 214 0.71 4.25 39.07
CA GLU A 214 0.64 5.65 39.53
C GLU A 214 1.18 6.67 38.49
N THR A 215 1.91 6.22 37.46
CA THR A 215 2.45 7.07 36.38
C THR A 215 1.57 7.13 35.13
N MET A 216 0.43 6.42 35.14
CA MET A 216 -0.52 6.34 34.03
C MET A 216 -1.42 7.58 34.00
N LEU A 217 -1.49 8.22 32.83
CA LEU A 217 -2.45 9.29 32.55
C LEU A 217 -3.37 8.88 31.41
N VAL A 218 -4.69 9.02 31.60
CA VAL A 218 -5.69 8.86 30.54
C VAL A 218 -6.35 10.20 30.30
N VAL A 219 -6.38 10.63 29.04
CA VAL A 219 -6.96 11.92 28.62
C VAL A 219 -8.01 11.67 27.54
N PRO A 220 -9.25 12.18 27.70
CA PRO A 220 -10.25 12.15 26.64
C PRO A 220 -9.78 12.93 25.40
N VAL A 221 -10.22 12.48 24.24
CA VAL A 221 -10.01 13.18 22.97
C VAL A 221 -11.11 14.23 22.78
N GLU A 222 -10.71 15.46 22.50
CA GLU A 222 -11.61 16.57 22.18
C GLU A 222 -11.96 16.60 20.69
N ASP A 223 -10.96 16.37 19.83
CA ASP A 223 -11.15 16.38 18.37
C ASP A 223 -10.10 15.53 17.66
N ILE A 224 -10.40 15.09 16.43
CA ILE A 224 -9.49 14.35 15.57
C ILE A 224 -9.52 14.91 14.16
N ILE A 225 -8.35 15.32 13.67
CA ILE A 225 -8.15 15.90 12.35
C ILE A 225 -7.42 14.87 11.49
N CYS A 226 -8.17 14.11 10.69
CA CYS A 226 -7.59 13.28 9.63
C CYS A 226 -7.09 14.16 8.48
N HIS A 227 -5.97 13.78 7.86
CA HIS A 227 -5.46 14.52 6.72
C HIS A 227 -6.50 14.59 5.59
N ARG A 228 -6.73 15.79 5.04
CA ARG A 228 -7.80 16.06 4.06
C ARG A 228 -7.75 15.25 2.74
N PHE A 229 -6.61 14.65 2.44
CA PHE A 229 -6.37 13.80 1.28
C PHE A 229 -6.14 12.34 1.65
N TYR A 230 -6.47 11.97 2.90
CA TYR A 230 -6.45 10.59 3.33
C TYR A 230 -7.43 9.77 2.48
N ASP A 231 -6.95 8.64 1.99
CA ASP A 231 -7.71 7.69 1.18
C ASP A 231 -7.59 6.31 1.86
N ASP A 232 -8.71 5.79 2.33
CA ASP A 232 -8.81 4.53 3.09
C ASP A 232 -8.51 3.29 2.23
N ARG A 233 -8.61 3.41 0.90
CA ARG A 233 -8.32 2.32 -0.04
C ARG A 233 -6.85 2.27 -0.42
N THR A 234 -6.24 3.45 -0.61
CA THR A 234 -4.83 3.53 -1.05
C THR A 234 -3.85 3.78 0.09
N LEU A 235 -4.35 4.08 1.30
CA LEU A 235 -3.59 4.54 2.47
C LEU A 235 -2.70 5.76 2.18
N ARG A 236 -3.02 6.52 1.13
CA ARG A 236 -2.32 7.77 0.83
C ARG A 236 -2.67 8.80 1.88
N HIS A 237 -1.66 9.53 2.35
CA HIS A 237 -1.79 10.53 3.41
C HIS A 237 -2.42 9.98 4.71
N ASP A 238 -2.06 8.76 5.10
CA ASP A 238 -2.52 8.09 6.32
C ASP A 238 -1.93 8.70 7.59
N VAL A 239 -2.38 9.90 7.93
CA VAL A 239 -1.94 10.66 9.10
C VAL A 239 -3.12 11.44 9.70
N ALA A 240 -3.23 11.41 11.02
CA ALA A 240 -4.23 12.15 11.78
C ALA A 240 -3.62 12.81 13.02
N LEU A 241 -4.18 13.96 13.38
CA LEU A 241 -3.88 14.66 14.62
C LEU A 241 -5.02 14.46 15.60
N VAL A 242 -4.70 14.09 16.83
CA VAL A 242 -5.64 13.91 17.93
C VAL A 242 -5.41 15.04 18.93
N LEU A 243 -6.44 15.84 19.17
CA LEU A 243 -6.47 16.91 20.15
C LEU A 243 -6.97 16.37 21.49
N LEU A 244 -6.17 16.55 22.54
CA LEU A 244 -6.50 16.12 23.90
C LEU A 244 -7.37 17.16 24.61
N ALA A 245 -8.39 16.72 25.35
CA ALA A 245 -9.31 17.59 26.11
C ALA A 245 -8.62 18.48 27.16
N PHE A 246 -7.42 18.11 27.62
CA PHE A 246 -6.58 18.95 28.46
C PHE A 246 -5.09 18.69 28.21
N SER A 247 -4.25 19.66 28.59
CA SER A 247 -2.79 19.55 28.44
C SER A 247 -2.18 18.53 29.39
N VAL A 248 -1.28 17.70 28.87
CA VAL A 248 -0.46 16.80 29.68
C VAL A 248 0.75 17.54 30.24
N ASN A 249 1.05 17.28 31.52
CA ASN A 249 2.28 17.77 32.14
C ASN A 249 3.44 16.86 31.78
N TYR A 250 4.55 17.46 31.36
CA TYR A 250 5.75 16.68 31.03
C TYR A 250 6.42 16.15 32.28
N SER A 251 6.92 14.92 32.16
CA SER A 251 7.63 14.21 33.22
C SER A 251 8.75 13.37 32.60
N SER A 252 9.42 12.56 33.41
CA SER A 252 10.34 11.54 32.88
C SER A 252 9.63 10.41 32.12
N TYR A 253 8.29 10.33 32.19
CA TYR A 253 7.45 9.30 31.56
C TYR A 253 6.61 9.81 30.39
N ILE A 254 6.37 11.13 30.33
CA ILE A 254 5.54 11.78 29.32
C ILE A 254 6.33 12.96 28.77
N GLN A 255 6.78 12.86 27.51
CA GLN A 255 7.50 13.92 26.81
C GLN A 255 7.14 13.87 25.32
N PRO A 256 7.15 15.00 24.60
CA PRO A 256 6.87 15.01 23.18
C PRO A 256 8.07 14.52 22.36
N VAL A 257 7.79 13.88 21.22
CA VAL A 257 8.77 13.64 20.15
C VAL A 257 8.82 14.85 19.22
N CYS A 258 10.00 15.16 18.68
CA CYS A 258 10.15 16.25 17.73
C CYS A 258 9.61 15.85 16.35
N LEU A 259 8.88 16.76 15.72
CA LEU A 259 8.58 16.66 14.28
C LEU A 259 9.82 17.09 13.47
N PRO A 260 10.14 16.39 12.38
CA PRO A 260 11.25 16.77 11.52
C PRO A 260 10.94 18.08 10.77
N GLU A 261 11.98 18.84 10.44
CA GLU A 261 11.83 19.95 9.50
C GLU A 261 11.50 19.43 8.09
N ARG A 262 10.82 20.25 7.27
CA ARG A 262 10.41 19.86 5.92
C ARG A 262 11.58 19.44 5.02
N SER A 263 12.76 20.01 5.25
CA SER A 263 13.99 19.72 4.51
C SER A 263 14.76 18.51 5.04
N LEU A 264 14.35 17.92 6.17
CA LEU A 264 15.03 16.76 6.71
C LEU A 264 14.79 15.56 5.80
N HIS A 265 15.84 15.17 5.07
CA HIS A 265 15.87 13.93 4.33
C HIS A 265 16.56 12.87 5.18
N VAL A 266 15.81 11.81 5.54
CA VAL A 266 16.39 10.66 6.23
C VAL A 266 16.94 9.72 5.16
N GLU A 267 18.26 9.53 5.14
CA GLU A 267 18.91 8.67 4.16
C GLU A 267 18.49 7.21 4.33
N SER A 268 18.35 6.50 3.21
CA SER A 268 18.07 5.06 3.23
C SER A 268 19.18 4.32 3.98
N GLY A 269 18.80 3.36 4.84
CA GLY A 269 19.73 2.66 5.75
C GLY A 269 19.89 3.33 7.12
N THR A 270 19.27 4.49 7.37
CA THR A 270 19.27 5.10 8.71
C THR A 270 18.58 4.19 9.73
N LYS A 271 19.31 3.84 10.80
CA LYS A 271 18.79 3.02 11.89
C LYS A 271 17.69 3.76 12.65
N CYS A 272 16.46 3.26 12.55
CA CYS A 272 15.28 3.79 13.22
C CYS A 272 14.78 2.84 14.31
N TRP A 273 13.90 3.33 15.19
CA TRP A 273 13.25 2.53 16.22
C TRP A 273 11.74 2.62 16.09
N VAL A 274 11.05 1.51 16.36
CA VAL A 274 9.59 1.43 16.40
C VAL A 274 9.18 0.92 17.77
N THR A 275 8.10 1.48 18.31
CA THR A 275 7.60 1.23 19.66
C THR A 275 6.08 1.10 19.64
N GLY A 276 5.53 0.31 20.56
CA GLY A 276 4.09 0.10 20.67
C GLY A 276 3.74 -1.08 21.57
N TRP A 277 2.45 -1.28 21.82
CA TRP A 277 1.91 -2.38 22.63
C TRP A 277 1.34 -3.51 21.77
N GLY A 278 1.94 -3.74 20.60
CA GLY A 278 1.56 -4.86 19.73
C GLY A 278 1.78 -6.20 20.42
N GLN A 279 1.04 -7.22 19.99
CA GLN A 279 1.07 -8.55 20.58
C GLN A 279 2.47 -9.17 20.45
N LEU A 280 3.11 -9.45 21.59
CA LEU A 280 4.31 -10.29 21.63
C LEU A 280 3.89 -11.71 21.26
N ALA A 281 4.54 -12.31 20.26
CA ALA A 281 4.30 -13.70 19.91
C ALA A 281 4.65 -14.58 21.13
N GLY A 282 3.62 -15.10 21.81
CA GLY A 282 3.76 -16.10 22.86
C GLY A 282 3.04 -15.73 24.16
N GLU A 283 1.76 -16.07 24.26
CA GLU A 283 1.19 -16.90 25.35
C GLU A 283 -0.32 -17.08 25.12
N THR A 284 -0.65 -18.28 24.63
CA THR A 284 -1.92 -19.03 24.62
C THR A 284 -3.27 -18.30 24.71
N GLY A 285 -4.06 -18.37 23.63
CA GLY A 285 -5.54 -18.34 23.71
C GLY A 285 -6.26 -17.50 22.65
N TYR A 286 -6.41 -18.05 21.45
CA TYR A 286 -7.34 -17.68 20.35
C TYR A 286 -8.34 -16.52 20.58
N LYS A 287 -8.22 -15.47 19.75
CA LYS A 287 -9.15 -15.18 18.63
C LYS A 287 -8.56 -14.14 17.67
N GLU A 288 -8.60 -14.47 16.39
CA GLU A 288 -8.06 -13.73 15.25
C GLU A 288 -8.66 -12.32 15.08
N ASN A 289 -7.79 -11.36 14.76
CA ASN A 289 -7.98 -10.48 13.60
C ASN A 289 -6.60 -9.91 13.17
N THR A 290 -6.00 -10.64 12.22
CA THR A 290 -5.02 -10.25 11.20
C THR A 290 -4.28 -8.90 11.33
N SER A 291 -3.11 -8.95 11.98
CA SER A 291 -2.02 -8.00 11.77
C SER A 291 -1.36 -8.25 10.40
N ILE A 292 -1.13 -7.16 9.66
CA ILE A 292 -0.64 -7.12 8.27
C ILE A 292 0.73 -7.81 8.15
N PRO A 293 0.93 -8.79 7.24
CA PRO A 293 2.24 -9.39 7.01
C PRO A 293 3.10 -8.45 6.14
N VAL A 294 4.16 -7.91 6.72
CA VAL A 294 5.20 -7.16 5.97
C VAL A 294 5.94 -8.15 5.06
N CYS A 295 5.87 -7.94 3.75
CA CYS A 295 6.57 -8.77 2.77
C CYS A 295 8.07 -8.40 2.65
N GLY A 296 8.88 -9.32 2.11
CA GLY A 296 10.21 -9.00 1.59
C GLY A 296 11.26 -8.57 2.63
N ARG A 297 11.04 -8.85 3.91
CA ARG A 297 11.98 -8.55 5.00
C ARG A 297 12.25 -9.81 5.84
N PRO A 298 13.01 -10.77 5.29
CA PRO A 298 13.26 -12.04 5.96
C PRO A 298 14.02 -11.83 7.28
N TRP A 299 13.69 -12.65 8.28
CA TRP A 299 14.41 -12.63 9.56
C TRP A 299 15.69 -13.45 9.45
N TRP A 300 16.81 -12.79 9.18
CA TRP A 300 18.15 -13.38 9.20
C TRP A 300 18.89 -12.93 10.46
N SER A 301 19.45 -13.88 11.22
CA SER A 301 20.35 -13.53 12.33
C SER A 301 21.59 -12.85 11.75
N GLU A 302 22.15 -11.85 12.45
CA GLU A 302 23.46 -11.28 12.11
C GLU A 302 24.62 -12.27 12.39
N ASP A 303 24.33 -13.43 12.97
CA ASP A 303 25.28 -14.53 13.12
C ASP A 303 25.59 -15.17 11.76
N LEU A 304 26.85 -15.01 11.33
CA LEU A 304 27.44 -15.52 10.07
C LEU A 304 27.32 -17.04 9.85
N ASP A 305 26.89 -17.81 10.86
CA ASP A 305 26.83 -19.27 10.85
C ASP A 305 25.41 -19.84 10.63
N VAL A 306 24.39 -18.98 10.48
CA VAL A 306 23.02 -19.41 10.19
C VAL A 306 22.78 -19.39 8.68
N THR A 307 22.52 -20.56 8.10
CA THR A 307 22.14 -20.75 6.69
C THR A 307 21.02 -19.77 6.32
N ARG A 308 21.15 -19.05 5.19
CA ARG A 308 20.07 -18.19 4.71
C ARG A 308 18.83 -19.06 4.49
N HIS A 309 17.71 -18.64 5.08
CA HIS A 309 16.42 -19.25 4.84
C HIS A 309 15.63 -18.37 3.88
N TRP A 310 14.93 -18.99 2.93
CA TRP A 310 14.11 -18.35 1.91
C TRP A 310 12.63 -18.51 2.28
N PRO A 311 12.05 -17.59 3.08
CA PRO A 311 10.78 -17.84 3.75
C PRO A 311 9.57 -17.80 2.82
N TRP A 312 9.75 -17.32 1.59
CA TRP A 312 8.74 -17.34 0.53
C TRP A 312 8.83 -18.58 -0.36
N GLU A 313 9.86 -19.41 -0.22
CA GLU A 313 10.07 -20.57 -1.08
C GLU A 313 8.93 -21.58 -0.90
N VAL A 314 8.39 -22.07 -2.03
CA VAL A 314 7.27 -23.01 -2.05
C VAL A 314 7.62 -24.24 -2.85
N SER A 315 7.38 -25.41 -2.27
CA SER A 315 7.39 -26.68 -3.00
C SER A 315 5.97 -27.02 -3.45
N LEU A 316 5.68 -26.91 -4.75
CA LEU A 316 4.43 -27.38 -5.34
C LEU A 316 4.43 -28.89 -5.45
N ARG A 317 3.34 -29.52 -5.00
CA ARG A 317 3.18 -30.97 -4.88
C ARG A 317 2.01 -31.46 -5.71
N LEU A 318 2.24 -32.57 -6.39
CA LEU A 318 1.22 -33.39 -7.00
C LEU A 318 1.37 -34.80 -6.45
N GLU A 319 0.31 -35.39 -5.89
CA GLU A 319 0.36 -36.72 -5.28
C GLU A 319 1.50 -36.86 -4.25
N ASN A 320 1.72 -35.80 -3.45
CA ASN A 320 2.82 -35.65 -2.46
C ASN A 320 4.25 -35.60 -3.03
N GLU A 321 4.41 -35.72 -4.34
CA GLU A 321 5.69 -35.58 -5.02
C GLU A 321 5.90 -34.16 -5.51
N HIS A 322 7.14 -33.69 -5.37
CA HIS A 322 7.50 -32.34 -5.76
C HIS A 322 7.55 -32.21 -7.29
N VAL A 323 6.82 -31.25 -7.84
CA VAL A 323 6.73 -31.03 -9.29
C VAL A 323 7.37 -29.74 -9.77
N CYS A 324 7.24 -28.66 -9.00
CA CYS A 324 7.74 -27.33 -9.31
C CYS A 324 7.96 -26.52 -8.02
N GLY A 325 8.67 -25.40 -8.16
CA GLY A 325 8.80 -24.36 -7.17
C GLY A 325 7.65 -23.34 -7.23
N GLY A 326 7.72 -22.34 -6.34
CA GLY A 326 6.80 -21.23 -6.29
C GLY A 326 7.24 -20.19 -5.27
N ALA A 327 6.55 -19.06 -5.22
CA ALA A 327 6.80 -17.99 -4.26
C ALA A 327 5.51 -17.60 -3.52
N LEU A 328 5.56 -17.58 -2.18
CA LEU A 328 4.49 -17.05 -1.35
C LEU A 328 4.47 -15.52 -1.49
N ILE A 329 3.33 -14.96 -1.93
CA ILE A 329 3.18 -13.50 -2.16
C ILE A 329 2.12 -12.88 -1.25
N ASP A 330 1.25 -13.69 -0.69
CA ASP A 330 0.31 -13.40 0.39
C ASP A 330 0.12 -14.69 1.20
N LEU A 331 -0.35 -14.61 2.45
CA LEU A 331 -0.60 -15.83 3.24
C LEU A 331 -1.61 -16.78 2.58
N ASN A 332 -2.47 -16.29 1.69
CA ASN A 332 -3.43 -17.11 0.95
C ASN A 332 -3.00 -17.40 -0.49
N TRP A 333 -1.89 -16.83 -0.98
CA TRP A 333 -1.55 -16.87 -2.40
C TRP A 333 -0.09 -17.20 -2.67
N VAL A 334 0.09 -18.18 -3.55
CA VAL A 334 1.38 -18.56 -4.13
C VAL A 334 1.37 -18.22 -5.62
N VAL A 335 2.49 -17.73 -6.14
CA VAL A 335 2.71 -17.61 -7.59
C VAL A 335 3.69 -18.68 -8.06
N THR A 336 3.42 -19.25 -9.22
CA THR A 336 4.27 -20.26 -9.89
C THR A 336 4.15 -20.11 -11.41
N ALA A 337 4.84 -20.94 -12.18
CA ALA A 337 4.71 -20.97 -13.63
C ALA A 337 3.42 -21.70 -14.06
N ALA A 338 2.77 -21.24 -15.12
CA ALA A 338 1.55 -21.87 -15.62
C ALA A 338 1.83 -23.27 -16.19
N HIS A 339 3.00 -23.48 -16.78
CA HIS A 339 3.40 -24.79 -17.34
C HIS A 339 3.55 -25.91 -16.27
N CYS A 340 3.60 -25.56 -14.99
CA CYS A 340 3.61 -26.51 -13.87
C CYS A 340 2.23 -27.14 -13.61
N ILE A 341 1.16 -26.51 -14.10
CA ILE A 341 -0.22 -26.92 -13.86
C ILE A 341 -0.69 -27.87 -14.97
N GLN A 342 -1.28 -29.00 -14.59
CA GLN A 342 -1.72 -30.07 -15.48
C GLN A 342 -3.21 -30.37 -15.26
N GLY A 343 -4.06 -29.80 -16.10
CA GLY A 343 -5.50 -30.13 -16.13
C GLY A 343 -6.21 -29.86 -14.80
N THR A 344 -7.03 -30.82 -14.36
CA THR A 344 -7.87 -30.75 -13.15
C THR A 344 -7.27 -31.49 -11.96
N LYS A 345 -5.95 -31.69 -11.94
CA LYS A 345 -5.29 -32.41 -10.84
C LYS A 345 -5.32 -31.60 -9.55
N GLU A 346 -5.33 -32.30 -8.42
CA GLU A 346 -5.26 -31.69 -7.10
C GLU A 346 -3.81 -31.42 -6.70
N TYR A 347 -3.55 -30.18 -6.27
CA TYR A 347 -2.24 -29.72 -5.86
C TYR A 347 -2.21 -29.41 -4.37
N SER A 348 -1.03 -29.54 -3.78
CA SER A 348 -0.74 -29.03 -2.43
C SER A 348 0.59 -28.30 -2.43
N VAL A 349 0.84 -27.50 -1.40
CA VAL A 349 2.10 -26.80 -1.22
C VAL A 349 2.74 -27.16 0.11
N ILE A 350 4.06 -27.15 0.15
CA ILE A 350 4.86 -27.18 1.37
C ILE A 350 5.66 -25.87 1.45
N LEU A 351 5.68 -25.28 2.66
CA LEU A 351 6.31 -24.01 2.99
C LEU A 351 7.19 -24.18 4.24
N GLY A 352 8.13 -23.27 4.46
CA GLY A 352 8.86 -23.17 5.74
C GLY A 352 9.85 -24.27 6.05
N THR A 353 10.35 -24.96 5.02
CA THR A 353 11.37 -26.01 5.16
C THR A 353 12.38 -25.95 4.03
N SER A 354 13.63 -26.29 4.32
CA SER A 354 14.67 -26.51 3.31
C SER A 354 14.66 -27.94 2.77
N LYS A 355 13.92 -28.87 3.38
CA LYS A 355 13.94 -30.30 3.02
C LYS A 355 12.76 -30.65 2.10
N LEU A 356 13.02 -31.38 1.01
CA LEU A 356 11.98 -31.84 0.10
C LEU A 356 11.09 -32.94 0.70
N LYS A 357 11.58 -33.69 1.69
CA LYS A 357 10.79 -34.70 2.42
C LYS A 357 11.01 -34.51 3.92
N PRO A 358 10.39 -33.47 4.53
CA PRO A 358 10.53 -33.23 5.95
C PRO A 358 9.72 -34.28 6.75
N LEU A 359 10.21 -34.63 7.94
CA LEU A 359 9.55 -35.63 8.82
C LEU A 359 8.16 -35.17 9.30
N GLN A 360 7.93 -33.84 9.36
CA GLN A 360 6.65 -33.21 9.66
C GLN A 360 6.46 -32.06 8.66
N ALA A 361 5.71 -32.30 7.59
CA ALA A 361 5.34 -31.27 6.61
C ALA A 361 3.90 -30.83 6.85
N ALA A 362 3.67 -29.54 7.02
CA ALA A 362 2.34 -28.97 6.84
C ALA A 362 2.08 -28.85 5.33
N LEU A 363 1.36 -29.84 4.78
CA LEU A 363 0.83 -29.79 3.43
C LEU A 363 -0.43 -28.94 3.42
N ILE A 364 -0.43 -27.86 2.64
CA ILE A 364 -1.61 -27.01 2.47
C ILE A 364 -2.22 -27.31 1.10
N PRO A 365 -3.46 -27.83 1.02
CA PRO A 365 -4.14 -28.03 -0.26
C PRO A 365 -4.35 -26.71 -1.01
N VAL A 366 -4.28 -26.77 -2.33
CA VAL A 366 -4.64 -25.66 -3.21
C VAL A 366 -6.14 -25.69 -3.45
N LYS A 367 -6.83 -24.58 -3.13
CA LYS A 367 -8.28 -24.41 -3.30
C LYS A 367 -8.66 -24.05 -4.72
N ASP A 368 -7.90 -23.14 -5.34
CA ASP A 368 -8.18 -22.65 -6.69
C ASP A 368 -6.88 -22.30 -7.42
N ILE A 369 -6.93 -22.40 -8.76
CA ILE A 369 -5.79 -22.15 -9.64
C ILE A 369 -6.21 -21.18 -10.73
N VAL A 370 -5.55 -20.03 -10.77
CA VAL A 370 -5.78 -19.00 -11.79
C VAL A 370 -4.57 -18.92 -12.71
N MET A 371 -4.66 -19.57 -13.87
CA MET A 371 -3.66 -19.42 -14.93
C MET A 371 -3.87 -18.10 -15.68
N HIS A 372 -2.78 -17.45 -16.09
CA HIS A 372 -2.89 -16.23 -16.88
C HIS A 372 -3.53 -16.52 -18.26
N PRO A 373 -4.53 -15.73 -18.72
CA PRO A 373 -5.31 -16.05 -19.93
C PRO A 373 -4.52 -15.99 -21.24
N LYS A 374 -3.33 -15.38 -21.23
CA LYS A 374 -2.42 -15.37 -22.40
C LYS A 374 -1.55 -16.62 -22.50
N PHE A 375 -1.57 -17.50 -21.49
CA PHE A 375 -0.82 -18.74 -21.53
C PHE A 375 -1.44 -19.69 -22.56
N TRP A 376 -0.70 -19.98 -23.63
CA TRP A 376 -1.14 -20.84 -24.72
C TRP A 376 -0.23 -22.08 -24.87
N GLY A 377 0.12 -22.69 -23.74
CA GLY A 377 0.93 -23.91 -23.69
C GLY A 377 2.41 -23.71 -24.01
N ARG A 378 3.14 -24.82 -24.19
CA ARG A 378 4.61 -24.84 -24.29
C ARG A 378 5.18 -24.30 -25.62
N THR A 379 4.32 -24.04 -26.61
CA THR A 379 4.73 -23.59 -27.95
C THR A 379 4.95 -22.08 -28.01
N PHE A 380 4.21 -21.31 -27.20
CA PHE A 380 4.35 -19.85 -27.09
C PHE A 380 4.29 -19.47 -25.61
N ILE A 381 5.47 -19.36 -24.99
CA ILE A 381 5.61 -19.14 -23.55
C ILE A 381 5.37 -17.65 -23.20
N MET A 382 4.24 -17.08 -23.65
CA MET A 382 3.73 -15.81 -23.15
C MET A 382 2.83 -16.08 -21.96
N GLY A 383 2.89 -15.23 -20.94
CA GLY A 383 2.00 -15.36 -19.79
C GLY A 383 2.20 -16.64 -18.99
N ASP A 384 3.40 -17.21 -18.94
CA ASP A 384 3.71 -18.39 -18.15
C ASP A 384 3.78 -18.08 -16.65
N VAL A 385 2.62 -17.80 -16.07
CA VAL A 385 2.41 -17.47 -14.67
C VAL A 385 1.03 -17.95 -14.24
N ALA A 386 0.95 -18.53 -13.04
CA ALA A 386 -0.27 -18.97 -12.40
C ALA A 386 -0.28 -18.57 -10.93
N LEU A 387 -1.48 -18.37 -10.38
CA LEU A 387 -1.71 -18.12 -8.97
C LEU A 387 -2.43 -19.31 -8.35
N LEU A 388 -1.97 -19.72 -7.19
CA LEU A 388 -2.56 -20.80 -6.39
C LEU A 388 -3.17 -20.16 -5.14
N GLN A 389 -4.48 -20.27 -5.00
CA GLN A 389 -5.17 -19.91 -3.77
C GLN A 389 -5.06 -21.07 -2.80
N LEU A 390 -4.53 -20.84 -1.60
CA LEU A 390 -4.43 -21.85 -0.56
C LEU A 390 -5.79 -22.11 0.08
N HIS A 391 -6.07 -23.36 0.45
CA HIS A 391 -7.30 -23.72 1.15
C HIS A 391 -7.38 -23.11 2.55
N SER A 392 -6.26 -23.11 3.27
CA SER A 392 -6.09 -22.40 4.52
C SER A 392 -4.90 -21.43 4.39
N PRO A 393 -4.98 -20.22 4.99
CA PRO A 393 -3.85 -19.30 5.02
C PRO A 393 -2.63 -19.97 5.63
N ALA A 394 -1.46 -19.70 5.04
CA ALA A 394 -0.18 -20.11 5.60
C ALA A 394 0.05 -19.40 6.95
N THR A 395 0.57 -20.14 7.93
CA THR A 395 0.91 -19.58 9.24
C THR A 395 2.20 -18.78 9.14
N PHE A 396 2.11 -17.46 9.30
CA PHE A 396 3.27 -16.58 9.29
C PHE A 396 4.29 -17.00 10.36
N SER A 397 5.57 -17.07 9.99
CA SER A 397 6.66 -17.39 10.92
C SER A 397 8.00 -16.87 10.40
N LYS A 398 9.09 -17.09 11.14
CA LYS A 398 10.45 -16.83 10.63
C LYS A 398 10.81 -17.60 9.35
N TYR A 399 10.13 -18.73 9.10
CA TYR A 399 10.36 -19.59 7.94
C TYR A 399 9.29 -19.44 6.86
N VAL A 400 8.19 -18.72 7.14
CA VAL A 400 7.06 -18.55 6.23
C VAL A 400 6.68 -17.07 6.20
N GLN A 401 7.11 -16.39 5.14
CA GLN A 401 6.88 -14.96 4.94
C GLN A 401 6.72 -14.66 3.46
N PRO A 402 5.80 -13.76 3.07
CA PRO A 402 5.61 -13.44 1.66
C PRO A 402 6.77 -12.59 1.10
N ILE A 403 7.11 -12.79 -0.17
CA ILE A 403 7.98 -11.89 -0.94
C ILE A 403 7.16 -10.73 -1.52
N CYS A 404 7.76 -9.55 -1.65
CA CYS A 404 7.05 -8.39 -2.18
C CYS A 404 6.86 -8.47 -3.71
N LEU A 405 5.67 -8.08 -4.17
CA LEU A 405 5.43 -7.86 -5.59
C LEU A 405 5.92 -6.46 -6.00
N PRO A 406 6.67 -6.33 -7.11
CA PRO A 406 7.10 -5.02 -7.60
C PRO A 406 5.93 -4.26 -8.23
N GLU A 407 5.99 -2.93 -8.19
CA GLU A 407 5.01 -2.09 -8.89
C GLU A 407 5.08 -2.27 -10.41
N PRO A 408 3.96 -2.15 -11.16
CA PRO A 408 3.95 -2.34 -12.62
C PRO A 408 4.88 -1.40 -13.39
N SER A 409 5.13 -0.20 -12.86
CA SER A 409 6.04 0.79 -13.43
C SER A 409 7.49 0.63 -12.97
N TYR A 410 7.77 -0.29 -12.04
CA TYR A 410 9.11 -0.51 -11.54
C TYR A 410 9.99 -1.12 -12.63
N ASN A 411 11.17 -0.54 -12.83
CA ASN A 411 12.14 -0.98 -13.81
C ASN A 411 13.41 -1.48 -13.12
N LEU A 412 13.56 -2.80 -13.07
CA LEU A 412 14.73 -3.45 -12.49
C LEU A 412 15.96 -3.22 -13.39
N LYS A 413 17.05 -2.76 -12.80
CA LYS A 413 18.27 -2.39 -13.54
C LYS A 413 19.03 -3.66 -13.99
N VAL A 414 19.66 -3.58 -15.15
CA VAL A 414 20.62 -4.61 -15.59
C VAL A 414 21.79 -4.63 -14.61
N GLY A 415 22.25 -5.82 -14.24
CA GLY A 415 23.29 -6.02 -13.23
C GLY A 415 22.78 -6.01 -11.79
N THR A 416 21.47 -5.84 -11.54
CA THR A 416 20.94 -6.03 -10.18
C THR A 416 21.18 -7.47 -9.71
N GLN A 417 21.67 -7.59 -8.48
CA GLN A 417 21.95 -8.85 -7.80
C GLN A 417 20.64 -9.49 -7.33
N CYS A 418 20.49 -10.77 -7.63
CA CYS A 418 19.31 -11.58 -7.34
C CYS A 418 19.73 -13.01 -6.99
N TRP A 419 18.77 -13.78 -6.50
CA TRP A 419 18.95 -15.17 -6.11
C TRP A 419 17.87 -16.03 -6.74
N VAL A 420 18.29 -17.24 -7.05
CA VAL A 420 17.42 -18.32 -7.50
C VAL A 420 17.54 -19.47 -6.53
N THR A 421 16.41 -20.07 -6.22
CA THR A 421 16.29 -21.12 -5.21
C THR A 421 15.49 -22.29 -5.76
N GLY A 422 15.75 -23.48 -5.24
CA GLY A 422 14.93 -24.64 -5.58
C GLY A 422 15.58 -26.00 -5.32
N TRP A 423 14.82 -27.06 -5.62
CA TRP A 423 15.25 -28.44 -5.43
C TRP A 423 15.59 -29.17 -6.74
N GLY A 424 15.65 -28.45 -7.87
CA GLY A 424 15.79 -29.03 -9.22
C GLY A 424 16.99 -29.98 -9.39
N GLN A 425 18.15 -29.69 -8.76
CA GLN A 425 19.34 -30.55 -8.85
C GLN A 425 19.18 -31.95 -8.23
N VAL A 426 18.29 -32.11 -7.25
CA VAL A 426 18.14 -33.38 -6.52
C VAL A 426 17.46 -34.46 -7.38
N LYS A 427 16.72 -34.08 -8.43
CA LYS A 427 16.13 -35.04 -9.37
C LYS A 427 17.13 -35.69 -10.33
N GLN A 428 18.27 -35.05 -10.64
CA GLN A 428 19.22 -35.56 -11.65
C GLN A 428 20.42 -36.32 -11.07
N ARG A 429 20.81 -36.08 -9.81
CA ARG A 429 21.98 -36.75 -9.19
C ARG A 429 21.64 -38.03 -8.41
N PHE A 430 20.37 -38.39 -8.28
CA PHE A 430 19.95 -39.53 -7.45
C PHE A 430 19.60 -40.75 -8.30
N SER A 431 20.65 -41.49 -8.71
CA SER A 431 20.54 -42.92 -8.98
C SER A 431 20.25 -43.65 -7.67
N VAL A 432 19.06 -44.26 -7.58
CA VAL A 432 18.58 -45.43 -6.80
C VAL A 432 19.06 -45.70 -5.34
N ASN A 433 20.19 -45.22 -4.83
CA ASN A 433 20.76 -45.64 -3.54
C ASN A 433 21.39 -44.50 -2.70
N SER A 434 20.71 -43.36 -2.53
CA SER A 434 21.20 -42.32 -1.59
C SER A 434 20.17 -41.98 -0.53
N THR A 435 20.58 -42.13 0.73
CA THR A 435 19.83 -41.88 1.97
C THR A 435 19.81 -40.41 2.39
N LEU A 436 20.33 -39.50 1.55
CA LEU A 436 20.38 -38.07 1.81
C LEU A 436 19.04 -37.39 1.47
N THR A 437 18.48 -36.63 2.43
CA THR A 437 17.31 -35.79 2.18
C THR A 437 17.68 -34.64 1.25
N ALA A 438 16.96 -34.51 0.15
CA ALA A 438 17.06 -33.39 -0.80
C ALA A 438 16.93 -32.02 -0.09
N GLU A 439 18.01 -31.25 -0.03
CA GLU A 439 18.04 -29.91 0.56
C GLU A 439 17.92 -28.82 -0.50
N LEU A 440 17.28 -27.71 -0.12
CA LEU A 440 17.09 -26.53 -0.95
C LEU A 440 18.45 -25.96 -1.36
N GLN A 441 18.61 -25.68 -2.65
CA GLN A 441 19.82 -25.05 -3.19
C GLN A 441 19.53 -23.58 -3.50
N GLU A 442 20.59 -22.77 -3.48
CA GLU A 442 20.54 -21.34 -3.86
C GLU A 442 21.71 -21.02 -4.80
N ALA A 443 21.52 -20.03 -5.68
CA ALA A 443 22.59 -19.47 -6.49
C ALA A 443 22.39 -17.96 -6.68
N GLU A 444 23.49 -17.23 -6.62
CA GLU A 444 23.53 -15.80 -6.92
C GLU A 444 23.55 -15.57 -8.44
N VAL A 445 22.72 -14.63 -8.90
CA VAL A 445 22.58 -14.27 -10.31
C VAL A 445 22.41 -12.76 -10.48
N PHE A 446 22.64 -12.28 -11.69
CA PHE A 446 22.52 -10.88 -12.07
C PHE A 446 21.55 -10.71 -13.22
N ILE A 447 20.74 -9.65 -13.17
CA ILE A 447 19.82 -9.31 -14.26
C ILE A 447 20.60 -9.02 -15.54
N MET A 448 20.19 -9.66 -16.64
CA MET A 448 20.75 -9.48 -17.97
C MET A 448 19.79 -8.66 -18.85
N ASP A 449 20.37 -7.86 -19.74
CA ASP A 449 19.62 -7.22 -20.83
C ASP A 449 18.93 -8.26 -21.74
N ASN A 450 17.64 -8.04 -22.01
CA ASN A 450 16.84 -8.97 -22.82
C ASN A 450 17.37 -9.13 -24.25
N LYS A 451 17.92 -8.07 -24.88
CA LYS A 451 18.44 -8.17 -26.26
C LYS A 451 19.70 -9.03 -26.28
N LYS A 452 20.59 -8.86 -25.30
CA LYS A 452 21.77 -9.72 -25.12
C LYS A 452 21.36 -11.17 -24.86
N CYS A 453 20.37 -11.40 -24.02
CA CYS A 453 19.82 -12.72 -23.74
C CYS A 453 19.25 -13.39 -25.01
N ASP A 454 18.45 -12.66 -25.78
CA ASP A 454 17.89 -13.13 -27.06
C ASP A 454 19.00 -13.51 -28.06
N GLN A 455 20.05 -12.70 -28.16
CA GLN A 455 21.21 -12.98 -29.03
C GLN A 455 21.94 -14.29 -28.65
N ILE A 456 22.11 -14.57 -27.35
CA ILE A 456 22.74 -15.81 -26.87
C ILE A 456 21.92 -17.02 -27.33
N TYR A 457 20.60 -16.96 -27.19
CA TYR A 457 19.71 -18.05 -27.60
C TYR A 457 19.60 -18.21 -29.12
N ARG A 458 19.68 -17.10 -29.87
CA ARG A 458 19.69 -17.11 -31.34
C ARG A 458 20.91 -17.79 -31.94
N LYS A 459 22.11 -17.58 -31.38
CA LYS A 459 23.33 -18.25 -31.88
C LYS A 459 23.19 -19.77 -31.98
N LYS A 460 22.27 -20.36 -31.20
CA LYS A 460 22.03 -21.80 -31.07
C LYS A 460 20.64 -22.23 -31.57
N SER A 461 19.92 -21.39 -32.32
CA SER A 461 18.53 -21.65 -32.73
C SER A 461 18.39 -21.75 -34.26
N PRO A 462 17.63 -22.74 -34.78
CA PRO A 462 17.30 -22.81 -36.20
C PRO A 462 16.16 -21.85 -36.61
N ILE A 463 15.60 -21.08 -35.67
CA ILE A 463 14.46 -20.18 -35.91
C ILE A 463 14.93 -18.90 -36.64
N PRO A 464 14.20 -18.41 -37.67
CA PRO A 464 14.56 -17.21 -38.42
C PRO A 464 14.76 -15.96 -37.55
N HIS A 465 15.72 -15.11 -37.94
CA HIS A 465 16.11 -13.91 -37.20
C HIS A 465 15.00 -12.86 -36.98
N LEU A 466 13.88 -12.98 -37.70
CA LEU A 466 12.77 -12.04 -37.62
C LEU A 466 11.93 -12.14 -36.33
N VAL A 467 11.97 -13.29 -35.63
CA VAL A 467 11.15 -13.53 -34.43
C VAL A 467 12.02 -13.56 -33.17
N PRO A 468 11.77 -12.69 -32.16
CA PRO A 468 12.44 -12.76 -30.86
C PRO A 468 12.02 -13.99 -30.05
N LEU A 469 13.01 -14.65 -29.44
CA LEU A 469 12.81 -15.79 -28.53
C LEU A 469 12.58 -15.31 -27.10
N VAL A 470 13.27 -14.22 -26.71
CA VAL A 470 13.08 -13.57 -25.42
C VAL A 470 12.20 -12.34 -25.61
N LEU A 471 10.97 -12.41 -25.10
CA LEU A 471 9.94 -11.39 -25.27
C LEU A 471 9.99 -10.32 -24.19
N GLY A 472 9.26 -9.21 -24.38
CA GLY A 472 9.25 -8.07 -23.44
C GLY A 472 8.57 -8.36 -22.10
N ASP A 473 7.80 -9.43 -22.01
CA ASP A 473 7.20 -9.98 -20.80
C ASP A 473 8.06 -11.03 -20.11
N MET A 474 9.29 -11.22 -20.58
CA MET A 474 10.31 -12.07 -19.97
C MET A 474 11.45 -11.22 -19.38
N ILE A 475 12.19 -11.80 -18.45
CA ILE A 475 13.43 -11.24 -17.89
C ILE A 475 14.48 -12.34 -17.81
N CYS A 476 15.74 -11.99 -18.06
CA CYS A 476 16.84 -12.95 -18.00
C CYS A 476 17.76 -12.67 -16.83
N ALA A 477 18.34 -13.73 -16.27
CA ALA A 477 19.38 -13.63 -15.26
C ALA A 477 20.52 -14.63 -15.54
N THR A 478 21.73 -14.28 -15.14
CA THR A 478 22.92 -15.13 -15.30
C THR A 478 23.95 -14.82 -14.21
N ASN A 479 24.94 -15.69 -14.01
CA ASN A 479 26.03 -15.49 -13.05
C ASN A 479 27.41 -15.37 -13.71
N TYR A 480 27.49 -15.05 -15.01
CA TYR A 480 28.72 -14.70 -15.74
C TYR A 480 29.91 -15.68 -15.63
N GLY A 481 29.77 -16.91 -15.14
CA GLY A 481 30.93 -17.81 -15.03
C GLY A 481 30.76 -19.14 -14.32
N GLU A 482 29.67 -19.40 -13.61
CA GLU A 482 29.43 -20.73 -12.97
C GLU A 482 28.20 -21.39 -13.59
N ASN A 483 28.18 -22.72 -13.71
CA ASN A 483 27.07 -23.45 -14.33
C ASN A 483 25.73 -23.22 -13.60
N LEU A 484 24.92 -22.23 -14.01
CA LEU A 484 23.52 -22.11 -13.60
C LEU A 484 22.69 -23.16 -14.33
N CYS A 485 22.70 -24.37 -13.80
CA CYS A 485 21.79 -25.43 -14.20
C CYS A 485 21.01 -25.87 -12.96
N SER A 486 20.22 -24.99 -12.34
CA SER A 486 19.73 -25.28 -10.99
C SER A 486 18.49 -24.50 -10.51
N GLY A 487 17.70 -23.92 -11.41
CA GLY A 487 16.41 -23.36 -11.01
C GLY A 487 15.32 -24.43 -10.94
N ASP A 488 14.47 -24.37 -9.92
CA ASP A 488 13.25 -25.17 -9.88
C ASP A 488 12.15 -24.47 -10.69
N SER A 489 11.52 -25.18 -11.62
CA SER A 489 10.53 -24.57 -12.53
C SER A 489 9.40 -23.94 -11.74
N GLY A 490 9.00 -22.71 -12.07
CA GLY A 490 8.05 -21.95 -11.27
C GLY A 490 8.62 -21.30 -10.00
N GLY A 491 9.87 -21.58 -9.64
CA GLY A 491 10.57 -20.98 -8.50
C GLY A 491 10.86 -19.47 -8.68
N PRO A 492 11.18 -18.77 -7.58
CA PRO A 492 11.37 -17.33 -7.58
C PRO A 492 12.72 -16.90 -8.16
N LEU A 493 12.70 -15.80 -8.92
CA LEU A 493 13.85 -14.91 -9.08
C LEU A 493 13.68 -13.75 -8.08
N ALA A 494 14.34 -13.86 -6.94
CA ALA A 494 14.23 -12.91 -5.83
C ALA A 494 15.37 -11.90 -5.89
N CYS A 495 15.06 -10.59 -5.92
CA CYS A 495 16.07 -9.54 -5.98
C CYS A 495 15.98 -8.64 -4.76
N GLU A 496 17.14 -8.27 -4.21
CA GLU A 496 17.21 -7.31 -3.12
C GLU A 496 17.31 -5.89 -3.69
N VAL A 497 16.35 -5.05 -3.35
CA VAL A 497 16.29 -3.65 -3.76
C VAL A 497 16.05 -2.80 -2.52
N GLU A 498 17.02 -1.94 -2.19
CA GLU A 498 16.90 -0.98 -1.07
C GLU A 498 16.51 -1.66 0.26
N GLY A 499 17.10 -2.84 0.54
CA GLY A 499 16.86 -3.62 1.75
C GLY A 499 15.50 -4.33 1.79
N THR A 500 14.81 -4.45 0.65
CA THR A 500 13.55 -5.20 0.50
C THR A 500 13.66 -6.21 -0.63
N TRP A 501 13.21 -7.43 -0.36
CA TRP A 501 13.19 -8.54 -1.32
C TRP A 501 11.93 -8.50 -2.16
N ILE A 502 12.13 -8.38 -3.48
CA ILE A 502 11.05 -8.35 -4.47
C ILE A 502 11.12 -9.57 -5.38
N LEU A 503 9.95 -10.04 -5.81
CA LEU A 503 9.85 -11.08 -6.82
C LEU A 503 9.97 -10.45 -8.21
N ALA A 504 11.16 -10.54 -8.79
CA ALA A 504 11.43 -9.98 -10.13
C ALA A 504 10.91 -10.88 -11.25
N GLY A 505 10.94 -12.20 -11.03
CA GLY A 505 10.55 -13.18 -12.02
C GLY A 505 10.11 -14.51 -11.42
N VAL A 506 9.47 -15.31 -12.27
CA VAL A 506 9.10 -16.71 -12.00
C VAL A 506 9.78 -17.57 -13.05
N LEU A 507 10.49 -18.63 -12.64
CA LEU A 507 11.27 -19.42 -13.57
C LEU A 507 10.37 -20.11 -14.60
N SER A 508 10.58 -19.80 -15.87
CA SER A 508 9.70 -20.23 -16.97
C SER A 508 10.38 -21.30 -17.82
N TRP A 509 11.57 -21.02 -18.35
CA TRP A 509 12.33 -22.00 -19.10
C TRP A 509 13.82 -21.69 -19.12
N GLU A 510 14.62 -22.74 -19.24
CA GLU A 510 16.06 -22.66 -19.40
C GLU A 510 16.46 -23.63 -20.52
N LYS A 511 17.22 -23.17 -21.52
CA LYS A 511 17.77 -24.07 -22.56
C LYS A 511 19.10 -24.71 -22.12
N ALA A 512 19.66 -24.31 -20.97
CA ALA A 512 20.95 -24.78 -20.48
C ALA A 512 20.79 -25.83 -19.39
N CYS A 513 20.81 -27.09 -19.79
CA CYS A 513 21.52 -28.11 -19.02
C CYS A 513 22.73 -28.68 -19.80
N ALA A 514 22.97 -28.20 -21.03
CA ALA A 514 24.00 -28.74 -21.91
C ALA A 514 25.28 -27.88 -22.01
N LYS A 515 25.26 -26.58 -21.65
CA LYS A 515 26.42 -25.67 -21.70
C LYS A 515 26.31 -24.54 -20.65
N ALA A 516 27.42 -24.26 -19.95
CA ALA A 516 27.59 -23.30 -18.84
C ALA A 516 27.15 -21.84 -19.07
N GLU A 517 26.82 -21.47 -20.30
CA GLU A 517 26.78 -20.06 -20.74
C GLU A 517 25.39 -19.51 -21.05
N ASN A 518 24.30 -20.29 -20.92
CA ASN A 518 22.98 -19.73 -21.23
C ASN A 518 22.31 -19.12 -19.99
N PRO A 519 21.72 -17.92 -20.10
CA PRO A 519 21.00 -17.28 -19.01
C PRO A 519 19.64 -17.96 -18.73
N GLY A 520 19.19 -18.01 -17.48
CA GLY A 520 17.83 -18.44 -17.14
C GLY A 520 16.79 -17.43 -17.67
N VAL A 521 15.64 -17.90 -18.13
CA VAL A 521 14.54 -17.05 -18.62
C VAL A 521 13.32 -17.19 -17.72
N TYR A 522 12.88 -16.04 -17.20
CA TYR A 522 11.82 -15.93 -16.20
C TYR A 522 10.68 -15.10 -16.77
N THR A 523 9.46 -15.42 -16.36
CA THR A 523 8.30 -14.55 -16.58
C THR A 523 8.49 -13.27 -15.77
N ARG A 524 8.47 -12.09 -16.42
CA ARG A 524 8.73 -10.79 -15.78
C ARG A 524 7.54 -10.33 -14.96
N VAL A 525 7.63 -10.44 -13.64
CA VAL A 525 6.50 -10.20 -12.73
C VAL A 525 5.94 -8.79 -12.83
N THR A 526 6.75 -7.75 -13.08
CA THR A 526 6.27 -6.37 -13.25
C THR A 526 5.22 -6.21 -14.36
N LYS A 527 5.28 -7.04 -15.41
CA LYS A 527 4.28 -7.03 -16.50
C LYS A 527 2.95 -7.66 -16.09
N TYR A 528 2.96 -8.49 -15.05
CA TYR A 528 1.82 -9.23 -14.54
C TYR A 528 1.31 -8.68 -13.19
N SER A 529 2.04 -7.79 -12.50
CA SER A 529 1.68 -7.25 -11.19
C SER A 529 0.25 -6.70 -11.10
N LYS A 530 -0.24 -5.99 -12.14
CA LYS A 530 -1.62 -5.48 -12.17
C LYS A 530 -2.65 -6.61 -12.20
N TRP A 531 -2.39 -7.66 -12.97
CA TRP A 531 -3.25 -8.85 -13.02
C TRP A 531 -3.18 -9.61 -11.70
N ILE A 532 -1.98 -9.84 -11.15
CA ILE A 532 -1.78 -10.53 -9.87
C ILE A 532 -2.56 -9.82 -8.74
N LYS A 533 -2.34 -8.50 -8.56
CA LYS A 533 -3.04 -7.70 -7.55
C LYS A 533 -4.56 -7.75 -7.73
N LYS A 534 -5.05 -7.69 -8.98
CA LYS A 534 -6.49 -7.81 -9.27
C LYS A 534 -7.04 -9.14 -8.75
N GLN A 535 -6.43 -10.27 -9.09
CA GLN A 535 -6.92 -11.60 -8.68
C GLN A 535 -6.97 -11.76 -7.16
N ILE A 536 -5.90 -11.32 -6.48
CA ILE A 536 -5.79 -11.39 -5.00
C ILE A 536 -6.86 -10.52 -4.34
N SER A 537 -7.12 -9.32 -4.87
CA SER A 537 -8.12 -8.39 -4.32
C SER A 537 -9.58 -8.80 -4.57
N SER A 538 -9.85 -9.52 -5.67
CA SER A 538 -11.21 -9.88 -6.06
C SER A 538 -11.78 -11.10 -5.35
N GLY A 539 -11.05 -11.69 -4.38
CA GLY A 539 -11.54 -12.82 -3.59
C GLY A 539 -12.16 -13.93 -4.45
N ALA A 540 -11.43 -14.40 -5.46
CA ALA A 540 -11.80 -15.50 -6.36
C ALA A 540 -13.30 -15.54 -6.73
N LEU A 541 -13.73 -14.65 -7.64
CA LEU A 541 -14.94 -14.89 -8.42
C LEU A 541 -14.65 -16.02 -9.41
N SER A 542 -15.05 -17.23 -9.00
CA SER A 542 -15.50 -18.38 -9.79
C SER A 542 -14.93 -18.52 -11.20
N GLY A 543 -14.28 -19.66 -11.45
CA GLY A 543 -13.95 -20.16 -12.79
C GLY A 543 -15.15 -20.15 -13.76
N PRO A 544 -14.90 -20.40 -15.05
CA PRO A 544 -15.90 -20.22 -16.09
C PRO A 544 -17.12 -21.08 -15.77
N GLN A 545 -18.24 -20.44 -15.42
CA GLN A 545 -19.53 -21.11 -15.49
C GLN A 545 -19.70 -21.58 -16.93
N THR A 546 -19.69 -22.90 -17.10
CA THR A 546 -20.19 -23.53 -18.31
C THR A 546 -21.54 -22.93 -18.59
N SER A 547 -21.62 -22.14 -19.66
CA SER A 547 -22.86 -21.48 -20.02
C SER A 547 -23.88 -22.58 -20.32
N ALA A 548 -24.87 -22.72 -19.45
CA ALA A 548 -26.09 -23.49 -19.71
C ALA A 548 -26.88 -22.96 -20.94
N TRP A 549 -26.39 -21.89 -21.59
CA TRP A 549 -26.86 -21.37 -22.86
C TRP A 549 -26.53 -22.26 -24.08
N PHE A 550 -25.64 -23.25 -23.97
CA PHE A 550 -25.38 -24.20 -25.07
C PHE A 550 -26.33 -25.42 -25.12
N LEU A 551 -27.23 -25.60 -24.13
CA LEU A 551 -28.24 -26.66 -24.17
C LEU A 551 -29.60 -26.21 -24.76
N LEU A 552 -29.75 -24.93 -25.12
CA LEU A 552 -30.96 -24.43 -25.80
C LEU A 552 -30.83 -24.38 -27.33
N LEU A 553 -29.63 -24.57 -27.89
CA LEU A 553 -29.41 -24.60 -29.34
C LEU A 553 -29.41 -26.01 -29.96
N PHE A 554 -29.45 -27.07 -29.15
CA PHE A 554 -29.62 -28.45 -29.63
C PHE A 554 -31.07 -28.93 -29.72
N TRP A 555 -32.04 -28.09 -29.32
CA TRP A 555 -33.49 -28.38 -29.44
C TRP A 555 -34.16 -27.69 -30.64
N LEU A 556 -33.44 -26.89 -31.42
CA LEU A 556 -33.98 -26.17 -32.60
C LEU A 556 -33.52 -26.72 -33.96
N LEU A 557 -32.76 -27.83 -33.97
CA LEU A 557 -32.30 -28.50 -35.18
C LEU A 557 -32.56 -30.02 -35.10
N GLN A 558 -33.83 -30.41 -34.95
CA GLN A 558 -34.28 -31.70 -35.44
C GLN A 558 -35.10 -31.46 -36.72
N PRO A 559 -34.68 -31.99 -37.89
CA PRO A 559 -35.54 -32.02 -39.06
C PRO A 559 -36.67 -33.02 -38.78
N GLN A 560 -37.92 -32.55 -38.87
CA GLN A 560 -39.07 -33.44 -38.99
C GLN A 560 -38.94 -34.22 -40.30
N LEU A 561 -38.88 -35.55 -40.17
CA LEU A 561 -39.26 -36.48 -41.23
C LEU A 561 -40.32 -37.39 -40.62
N ASP A 562 -41.55 -37.19 -41.06
CA ASP A 562 -42.65 -38.16 -41.04
C ASP A 562 -43.28 -38.16 -42.45
N PRO A 563 -43.98 -39.23 -42.88
CA PRO A 563 -44.13 -40.55 -42.27
C PRO A 563 -43.35 -41.67 -42.99
#